data_AF-A0A078LYS0-F1
#
_entry.id   AF-A0A078LYS0-F1
#
_cell.length_a   1.000
_cell.length_b   1.000
_cell.length_c   1.000
_cell.angle_alpha   90.00
_cell.angle_beta   90.00
_cell.angle_gamma   90.00
#
_symmetry.space_group_name_H-M   'P 1'
#
loop_
_entity.id
_entity.type
_entity.pdbx_description
1 polymer ?
#
loop_
_entity_poly.entity_id
_entity_poly.type
_entity_poly.pdbx_seq_one_letter_code
_entity_poly.pdbx_strand_id
1 'polypeptide(L)' 'MDTTVLDKINHLERTYCSGCLLKEVNRTEGSKSSAHSFCITECSVGIEMKMYGNKL' A
#
# COMPACT_ATOMS: atom_id res chain seq x y z
N MET A 1 17.49 12.78 9.13
CA MET A 1 16.30 12.27 8.43
C MET A 1 15.59 11.32 9.38
N ASP A 2 14.33 11.58 9.72
CA ASP A 2 13.56 10.72 10.60
C ASP A 2 13.07 9.49 9.81
N THR A 3 13.74 8.35 9.98
CA THR A 3 13.45 7.11 9.24
C THR A 3 12.24 6.36 9.81
N THR A 4 11.71 6.77 10.97
CA THR A 4 10.69 6.00 11.70
C THR A 4 9.38 5.86 10.93
N VAL A 5 9.00 6.87 10.15
CA VAL A 5 7.81 6.84 9.30
C VAL A 5 8.00 5.87 8.13
N LEU A 6 9.18 5.90 7.50
CA LEU A 6 9.53 4.99 6.40
C LEU A 6 9.59 3.53 6.89
N ASP A 7 10.09 3.30 8.09
CA ASP A 7 10.15 1.96 8.70
C ASP A 7 8.74 1.39 8.95
N LYS A 8 7.78 2.22 9.38
CA LYS A 8 6.37 1.81 9.52
C LYS A 8 5.74 1.43 8.18
N ILE A 9 5.93 2.25 7.15
CA ILE A 9 5.42 1.97 5.80
C ILE A 9 6.02 0.65 5.28
N ASN A 10 7.33 0.48 5.43
CA ASN A 10 8.04 -0.74 5.02
C ASN A 10 7.57 -1.99 5.79
N HIS A 11 7.27 -1.85 7.08
CA HIS A 11 6.74 -2.96 7.88
C HIS A 11 5.35 -3.38 7.40
N LEU A 12 4.45 -2.43 7.14
CA LEU A 12 3.13 -2.72 6.59
C LEU A 12 3.21 -3.37 5.21
N GLU A 13 4.08 -2.87 4.34
CA GLU A 13 4.28 -3.40 2.99
C GLU A 13 4.73 -4.86 3.03
N ARG A 14 5.78 -5.16 3.81
CA ARG A 14 6.33 -6.52 3.91
C ARG A 14 5.37 -7.51 4.57
N THR A 15 4.59 -7.04 5.54
CA THR A 15 3.70 -7.91 6.33
C THR A 15 2.39 -8.21 5.59
N TYR A 16 1.83 -7.24 4.87
CA TYR A 16 0.47 -7.34 4.32
C TYR A 16 0.38 -7.17 2.81
N CYS A 17 1.31 -6.45 2.19
CA CYS A 17 1.26 -6.16 0.75
C CYS A 17 2.09 -7.16 -0.09
N SER A 18 3.06 -7.84 0.52
CA SER A 18 3.82 -8.93 -0.10
C SER A 18 2.89 -10.09 -0.45
N GLY A 19 2.79 -10.43 -1.74
CA GLY A 19 1.87 -11.48 -2.23
C GLY A 19 0.39 -11.16 -2.05
N CYS A 20 0.00 -9.89 -1.90
CA CYS A 20 -1.38 -9.50 -1.67
C CYS A 20 -2.30 -9.88 -2.86
N LEU A 21 -3.22 -10.82 -2.62
CA LEU A 21 -4.18 -11.31 -3.60
C LEU A 21 -5.01 -10.17 -4.21
N LEU A 22 -5.51 -9.24 -3.40
CA LEU A 22 -6.33 -8.13 -3.90
C LEU A 22 -5.56 -7.25 -4.87
N LYS A 23 -4.29 -6.95 -4.58
CA LYS A 23 -3.40 -6.18 -5.47
C LYS A 23 -3.13 -6.94 -6.77
N GLU A 24 -2.96 -8.25 -6.70
CA GLU A 24 -2.75 -9.11 -7.87
C GLU A 24 -4.00 -9.17 -8.76
N VAL A 25 -5.16 -9.49 -8.19
CA VAL A 25 -6.44 -9.54 -8.92
C VAL A 25 -6.76 -8.21 -9.58
N ASN A 26 -6.68 -7.09 -8.83
CA ASN A 26 -6.95 -5.76 -9.39
C ASN A 26 -5.93 -5.36 -10.48
N ARG A 27 -4.73 -5.94 -10.48
CA ARG A 27 -3.73 -5.72 -11.53
C ARG A 27 -4.00 -6.57 -12.76
N THR A 28 -4.41 -7.82 -12.57
CA THR A 28 -4.70 -8.78 -13.64
C THR A 28 -5.99 -8.45 -14.38
N GLU A 29 -7.05 -8.12 -13.64
CA GLU A 29 -8.36 -7.77 -14.23
C GLU A 29 -8.42 -6.33 -14.75
N GLY A 30 -7.53 -5.47 -14.25
CA GLY A 30 -7.46 -4.06 -14.65
C GLY A 30 -6.07 -3.68 -15.15
N SER A 31 -5.36 -2.89 -14.36
CA SER A 31 -4.05 -2.33 -14.68
C SER A 31 -3.22 -2.12 -13.41
N LYS A 32 -1.94 -1.77 -13.58
CA LYS A 32 -1.11 -1.33 -12.45
C LYS A 32 -1.73 -0.14 -11.72
N SER A 33 -2.34 0.79 -12.46
CA SER A 33 -2.96 2.00 -11.90
C SER A 33 -4.24 1.69 -11.13
N SER A 34 -5.09 0.77 -11.61
CA SER A 34 -6.29 0.37 -10.87
C SER A 34 -5.93 -0.36 -9.58
N ALA A 35 -4.95 -1.26 -9.61
CA ALA A 35 -4.46 -1.92 -8.40
C ALA A 35 -3.91 -0.92 -7.38
N HIS A 36 -3.14 0.08 -7.82
CA HIS A 36 -2.65 1.12 -6.93
C HIS A 36 -3.78 1.99 -6.37
N SER A 37 -4.74 2.41 -7.23
CA SER A 37 -5.91 3.17 -6.82
C SER A 37 -6.69 2.42 -5.72
N PHE A 38 -7.03 1.15 -5.96
CA PHE A 38 -7.66 0.30 -4.97
C PHE A 38 -6.87 0.27 -3.65
N CYS A 39 -5.55 0.11 -3.71
CA CYS A 39 -4.72 0.09 -2.51
C CYS A 39 -4.82 1.39 -1.70
N ILE A 40 -4.82 2.56 -2.35
CA ILE A 40 -4.78 3.86 -1.64
C ILE A 40 -6.16 4.49 -1.39
N THR A 41 -7.24 3.90 -1.90
CA THR A 41 -8.63 4.37 -1.69
C THR A 41 -9.53 3.37 -0.98
N GLU A 42 -9.33 2.06 -1.15
CA GLU A 42 -10.24 1.02 -0.62
C GLU A 42 -9.56 0.07 0.39
N CYS A 43 -8.28 -0.27 0.18
CA CYS A 43 -7.55 -1.19 1.06
C CYS A 43 -7.15 -0.51 2.37
N SER A 44 -7.57 -1.05 3.51
CA SER A 44 -7.25 -0.48 4.84
C SER A 44 -5.74 -0.28 5.07
N VAL A 45 -4.91 -1.25 4.68
CA VAL A 45 -3.45 -1.17 4.83
C VAL A 45 -2.86 -0.08 3.93
N GLY A 46 -3.29 0.01 2.68
CA GLY A 46 -2.75 1.01 1.76
C GLY A 46 -3.24 2.43 2.09
N ILE A 47 -4.44 2.58 2.63
CA ILE A 47 -4.93 3.83 3.24
C ILE A 47 -4.05 4.23 4.43
N GLU A 48 -3.72 3.28 5.32
CA GLU A 48 -2.84 3.55 6.46
C GLU A 48 -1.42 3.97 6.01
N MET A 49 -0.85 3.28 5.02
CA MET A 49 0.44 3.66 4.42
C MET A 49 0.40 5.07 3.83
N LYS A 50 -0.69 5.45 3.13
CA LYS A 50 -0.91 6.81 2.61
C LYS A 50 -0.94 7.84 3.75
N MET A 51 -1.60 7.53 4.87
CA MET A 51 -1.63 8.41 6.05
C MET A 51 -0.26 8.63 6.67
N TYR A 52 0.60 7.61 6.71
CA TYR A 52 1.99 7.78 7.12
C TYR A 52 2.80 8.60 6.12
N GLY A 53 2.63 8.34 4.81
CA GLY A 53 3.33 9.08 3.75
C GLY A 53 3.01 10.57 3.73
N ASN A 54 1.79 10.97 4.10
CA ASN A 54 1.40 12.39 4.20
C ASN A 54 2.07 13.14 5.37
N LYS A 55 2.80 12.45 6.26
CA LYS A 55 3.53 13.03 7.40
C LYS A 55 5.04 13.15 7.13
N LEU A 56 5.49 12.73 5.94
CA LEU A 56 6.85 12.94 5.43
C LEU A 56 6.96 14.32 4.79
#